data_AF-A0A8J2E5G8-F1
#
_entry.id   AF-A0A8J2E5G8-F1
#
_cell.length_a   1.000
_cell.length_b   1.000
_cell.length_c   1.000
_cell.angle_alpha   90.00
_cell.angle_beta   90.00
_cell.angle_gamma   90.00
#
_symmetry.space_group_name_H-M   'P 1'
#
loop_
_entity.id
_entity.type
_entity.pdbx_description
1 polymer ?
#
loop_
_entity_poly.entity_id
_entity_poly.type
_entity_poly.pdbx_seq_one_letter_code
_entity_poly.pdbx_strand_id
1 'polypeptide(L)'
;MLQFTRTFICHKYAFDENSINTLKENFNIYLNRFLAYIRTHKPVLNIKEEIHFAIFLKTLFKIVIIITRPNEPESICNEIDNMNSSYICYTMLYDECRKFFDLSEKINEVKLETADWTLDSWGKHYWNFLHALSILVQYCYQTKCDELLHNYVAALILNFDLILPCNTCRENYKLKKPLINLSLPIIYSKDVIFVLYNLHNNIRVTNGLEKFPFDQFLNSWNIKLLDAETKTVNARYLLE
;
A
#
# COMPACT_ATOMS: atom_id res chain seq x y z
N MET A 1 23.51 18.88 11.20
CA MET A 1 23.26 18.81 9.74
C MET A 1 23.41 17.36 9.29
N LEU A 2 22.29 16.67 9.01
CA LEU A 2 22.29 15.28 8.55
C LEU A 2 22.27 15.27 7.02
N GLN A 3 23.35 14.83 6.39
CA GLN A 3 23.40 14.62 4.94
C GLN A 3 22.79 13.26 4.62
N PHE A 4 21.70 13.22 3.87
CA PHE A 4 21.12 11.98 3.36
C PHE A 4 21.70 11.71 1.97
N THR A 5 22.74 10.87 1.89
CA THR A 5 23.21 10.31 0.62
C THR A 5 22.86 8.84 0.57
N ARG A 6 22.02 8.46 -0.38
CA ARG A 6 21.62 7.06 -0.56
C ARG A 6 21.55 6.71 -2.03
N THR A 7 22.05 5.53 -2.34
CA THR A 7 21.97 4.93 -3.67
C THR A 7 20.76 3.98 -3.70
N PHE A 8 19.96 4.13 -4.73
CA PHE A 8 18.76 3.32 -5.00
C PHE A 8 18.96 2.55 -6.29
N ILE A 9 18.37 1.35 -6.34
CA ILE A 9 18.19 0.60 -7.57
C ILE A 9 16.76 0.88 -8.03
N CYS A 10 16.60 1.33 -9.26
CA CYS A 10 15.32 1.62 -9.88
C CYS A 10 15.13 0.65 -11.04
N HIS A 11 14.11 -0.20 -10.96
CA HIS A 11 13.81 -1.16 -12.00
C HIS A 11 12.75 -0.60 -12.97
N LYS A 12 12.89 -0.98 -14.23
CA LYS A 12 11.87 -0.78 -15.25
C LYS A 12 11.21 -2.12 -15.57
N TYR A 13 9.90 -2.14 -15.59
CA TYR A 13 9.13 -3.37 -15.78
C TYR A 13 8.39 -3.38 -17.12
N ALA A 14 8.19 -4.57 -17.69
CA ALA A 14 7.22 -4.81 -18.74
C ALA A 14 6.01 -5.51 -18.12
N PHE A 15 4.84 -4.94 -18.40
CA PHE A 15 3.56 -5.46 -17.95
C PHE A 15 2.80 -6.04 -19.14
N ASP A 16 2.27 -7.24 -18.97
CA ASP A 16 1.32 -7.82 -19.90
C ASP A 16 -0.08 -7.24 -19.62
N GLU A 17 -0.73 -6.64 -20.63
CA GLU A 17 -2.01 -5.94 -20.46
C GLU A 17 -3.13 -6.86 -19.94
N ASN A 18 -3.18 -8.12 -20.41
CA ASN A 18 -4.15 -9.09 -19.92
C ASN A 18 -3.93 -9.35 -18.43
N SER A 19 -2.67 -9.51 -18.01
CA SER A 19 -2.30 -9.73 -16.60
C SER A 19 -2.62 -8.53 -15.72
N ILE A 20 -2.44 -7.30 -16.22
CA ILE A 20 -2.86 -6.08 -15.50
C ILE A 20 -4.39 -6.02 -15.36
N ASN A 21 -5.15 -6.40 -16.38
CA ASN A 21 -6.60 -6.45 -16.29
C ASN A 21 -7.08 -7.49 -15.27
N THR A 22 -6.53 -8.71 -15.31
CA THR A 22 -6.79 -9.73 -14.28
C THR A 22 -6.36 -9.26 -12.88
N LEU A 23 -5.25 -8.53 -12.78
CA LEU A 23 -4.81 -7.97 -11.51
C LEU A 23 -5.78 -6.91 -10.98
N LYS A 24 -6.35 -6.05 -11.83
CA LYS A 24 -7.37 -5.08 -11.42
C LYS A 24 -8.64 -5.75 -10.89
N GLU A 25 -9.07 -6.86 -11.51
CA GLU A 25 -10.18 -7.66 -11.02
C GLU A 25 -9.88 -8.27 -9.65
N ASN A 26 -8.71 -8.91 -9.51
CA ASN A 26 -8.24 -9.50 -8.25
C ASN A 26 -7.99 -8.44 -7.17
N PHE A 27 -7.59 -7.22 -7.56
CA PHE A 27 -7.36 -6.12 -6.63
C PHE A 27 -8.63 -5.75 -5.87
N ASN A 28 -9.80 -5.79 -6.50
CA ASN A 28 -11.08 -5.57 -5.81
C ASN A 28 -11.34 -6.64 -4.73
N ILE A 29 -10.95 -7.90 -4.99
CA ILE A 29 -11.04 -8.99 -4.00
C ILE A 29 -10.09 -8.73 -2.83
N TYR A 30 -8.84 -8.36 -3.11
CA TYR A 30 -7.85 -8.04 -2.08
C TYR A 30 -8.26 -6.82 -1.26
N LEU A 31 -8.74 -5.76 -1.91
CA LEU A 31 -9.27 -4.56 -1.28
C LEU A 31 -10.47 -4.89 -0.37
N ASN A 32 -11.44 -5.68 -0.86
CA ASN A 32 -12.62 -6.05 -0.08
C ASN A 32 -12.22 -6.76 1.23
N ARG A 33 -11.28 -7.71 1.16
CA ARG A 33 -10.79 -8.42 2.35
C ARG A 33 -9.92 -7.54 3.25
N PHE A 34 -9.09 -6.68 2.67
CA PHE A 34 -8.28 -5.71 3.41
C PHE A 34 -9.16 -4.73 4.20
N LEU A 35 -10.22 -4.19 3.58
CA LEU A 35 -11.20 -3.32 4.23
C LEU A 35 -11.94 -4.05 5.36
N ALA A 36 -12.28 -5.33 5.19
CA ALA A 36 -12.90 -6.13 6.26
C ALA A 36 -12.01 -6.16 7.51
N TYR A 37 -10.70 -6.42 7.37
CA TYR A 37 -9.79 -6.42 8.52
C TYR A 37 -9.70 -5.05 9.20
N ILE A 38 -9.51 -3.98 8.42
CA ILE A 38 -9.30 -2.63 8.97
C ILE A 38 -10.56 -2.12 9.67
N ARG A 39 -11.73 -2.36 9.08
CA ARG A 39 -13.01 -1.83 9.59
C ARG A 39 -13.63 -2.71 10.68
N THR A 40 -13.25 -3.98 10.78
CA THR A 40 -13.64 -4.85 11.90
C THR A 40 -12.74 -4.69 13.12
N HIS A 41 -11.43 -4.47 12.95
CA HIS A 41 -10.50 -4.32 14.08
C HIS A 41 -10.79 -3.08 14.95
N LYS A 42 -11.36 -2.01 14.36
CA LYS A 42 -11.74 -0.75 15.03
C LYS A 42 -10.70 -0.28 16.07
N PRO A 43 -9.55 0.25 15.63
CA PRO A 43 -8.51 0.64 16.57
C PRO A 43 -9.01 1.71 17.54
N VAL A 44 -8.63 1.60 18.81
CA VAL A 44 -8.84 2.65 19.81
C VAL A 44 -7.72 3.67 19.62
N LEU A 45 -8.08 4.90 19.23
CA LEU A 45 -7.13 5.95 18.86
C LEU A 45 -7.25 7.13 19.82
N ASN A 46 -6.12 7.73 20.17
CA ASN A 46 -6.13 9.08 20.76
C ASN A 46 -6.29 10.15 19.66
N ILE A 47 -6.50 11.42 20.06
CA ILE A 47 -6.74 12.53 19.12
C ILE A 47 -5.66 12.65 18.04
N LYS A 48 -4.38 12.47 18.39
CA LYS A 48 -3.26 12.55 17.43
C LYS A 48 -3.29 11.38 16.46
N GLU A 49 -3.53 10.17 16.97
CA GLU A 49 -3.65 8.97 16.15
C GLU A 49 -4.88 9.01 15.23
N GLU A 50 -5.99 9.60 15.67
CA GLU A 50 -7.18 9.81 14.84
C GLU A 50 -6.87 10.67 13.62
N ILE A 51 -6.11 11.77 13.79
CA ILE A 51 -5.72 12.63 12.66
C ILE A 51 -4.86 11.85 11.67
N HIS A 52 -3.84 11.13 12.16
CA HIS A 52 -2.97 10.33 11.29
C HIS A 52 -3.74 9.19 10.61
N PHE A 53 -4.69 8.58 11.30
CA PHE A 53 -5.52 7.52 10.75
C PHE A 53 -6.49 8.05 9.69
N ALA A 54 -7.08 9.23 9.91
CA ALA A 54 -7.90 9.91 8.90
C ALA A 54 -7.08 10.21 7.64
N ILE A 55 -5.86 10.74 7.81
CA ILE A 55 -4.93 10.97 6.68
C ILE A 55 -4.64 9.64 5.97
N PHE A 56 -4.29 8.58 6.70
CA PHE A 56 -4.05 7.26 6.14
C PHE A 56 -5.23 6.76 5.29
N LEU A 57 -6.45 6.81 5.84
CA LEU A 57 -7.65 6.34 5.15
C LEU A 57 -7.97 7.18 3.92
N LYS A 58 -7.90 8.51 4.01
CA LYS A 58 -8.09 9.40 2.86
C LYS A 58 -7.06 9.11 1.77
N THR A 59 -5.79 8.96 2.13
CA THR A 59 -4.72 8.61 1.18
C THR A 59 -4.98 7.25 0.53
N LEU A 60 -5.31 6.21 1.31
CA LEU A 60 -5.67 4.90 0.80
C LEU A 60 -6.83 5.00 -0.21
N PHE A 61 -7.88 5.75 0.14
CA PHE A 61 -9.07 5.86 -0.69
C PHE A 61 -8.77 6.56 -2.02
N LYS A 62 -8.01 7.66 -2.00
CA LYS A 62 -7.59 8.34 -3.23
C LYS A 62 -6.79 7.43 -4.14
N ILE A 63 -5.80 6.70 -3.61
CA ILE A 63 -5.00 5.77 -4.42
C ILE A 63 -5.89 4.71 -5.06
N VAL A 64 -6.80 4.12 -4.28
CA VAL A 64 -7.74 3.12 -4.79
C VAL A 64 -8.59 3.71 -5.91
N ILE A 65 -9.18 4.89 -5.73
CA ILE A 65 -10.00 5.56 -6.74
C ILE A 65 -9.21 5.86 -8.02
N ILE A 66 -7.98 6.38 -7.91
CA ILE A 66 -7.16 6.68 -9.10
C ILE A 66 -6.86 5.39 -9.89
N ILE A 67 -6.66 4.28 -9.20
CA ILE A 67 -6.36 2.98 -9.83
C ILE A 67 -7.61 2.33 -10.44
N THR A 68 -8.74 2.36 -9.73
CA THR A 68 -9.95 1.61 -10.12
C THR A 68 -10.94 2.42 -10.95
N ARG A 69 -10.92 3.76 -10.85
CA ARG A 69 -11.81 4.69 -11.56
C ARG A 69 -11.02 5.81 -12.24
N PRO A 70 -10.16 5.48 -13.23
CA PRO A 70 -9.24 6.44 -13.84
C PRO A 70 -9.92 7.56 -14.66
N ASN A 71 -11.22 7.47 -14.95
CA ASN A 71 -11.94 8.44 -15.77
C ASN A 71 -12.54 9.61 -14.97
N GLU A 72 -12.74 9.46 -13.66
CA GLU A 72 -13.37 10.48 -12.81
C GLU A 72 -12.65 10.69 -11.45
N PRO A 73 -11.30 10.64 -11.38
CA PRO A 73 -10.62 10.61 -10.09
C PRO A 73 -10.71 11.95 -9.33
N GLU A 74 -10.73 13.08 -10.03
CA GLU A 74 -10.63 14.41 -9.41
C GLU A 74 -11.84 14.76 -8.53
N SER A 75 -13.06 14.59 -9.07
CA SER A 75 -14.30 14.86 -8.34
C SER A 75 -14.38 14.03 -7.05
N ILE A 76 -14.09 12.73 -7.15
CA ILE A 76 -14.14 11.81 -6.01
C ILE A 76 -12.99 12.09 -5.03
N CYS A 77 -11.80 12.44 -5.50
CA CYS A 77 -10.69 12.82 -4.62
C CYS A 77 -11.01 14.09 -3.82
N ASN A 78 -11.67 15.07 -4.44
CA ASN A 78 -12.15 16.28 -3.76
C ASN A 78 -13.21 15.94 -2.71
N GLU A 79 -14.11 15.00 -2.99
CA GLU A 79 -15.05 14.48 -1.97
C GLU A 79 -14.30 13.88 -0.78
N ILE A 80 -13.32 13.01 -1.03
CA ILE A 80 -12.49 12.37 0.01
C ILE A 80 -11.75 13.41 0.86
N ASP A 81 -11.21 14.46 0.24
CA ASP A 81 -10.54 15.55 0.96
C ASP A 81 -11.46 16.27 1.93
N ASN A 82 -12.70 16.50 1.51
CA ASN A 82 -13.72 17.18 2.29
C ASN A 82 -14.43 16.29 3.32
N MET A 83 -14.22 14.96 3.31
CA MET A 83 -14.79 14.07 4.32
C MET A 83 -14.32 14.46 5.73
N ASN A 84 -15.25 14.51 6.68
CA ASN A 84 -14.93 14.75 8.08
C ASN A 84 -14.05 13.61 8.64
N SER A 85 -13.00 13.95 9.41
CA SER A 85 -12.05 12.97 9.96
C SER A 85 -12.73 11.94 10.87
N SER A 86 -13.63 12.39 11.75
CA SER A 86 -14.36 11.50 12.64
C SER A 86 -15.35 10.61 11.86
N TYR A 87 -15.97 11.14 10.80
CA TYR A 87 -16.79 10.33 9.88
C TYR A 87 -15.97 9.20 9.24
N ILE A 88 -14.83 9.52 8.60
CA ILE A 88 -14.04 8.50 7.90
C ILE A 88 -13.39 7.50 8.86
N CYS A 89 -13.03 7.91 10.08
CA CYS A 89 -12.43 7.04 11.10
C CYS A 89 -13.45 6.09 11.75
N TYR A 90 -14.61 6.61 12.16
CA TYR A 90 -15.52 5.88 13.06
C TYR A 90 -16.87 5.53 12.44
N THR A 91 -17.38 6.38 11.55
CA THR A 91 -18.70 6.20 10.97
C THR A 91 -18.65 5.33 9.73
N MET A 92 -17.69 5.56 8.83
CA MET A 92 -17.61 4.86 7.55
C MET A 92 -17.19 3.39 7.76
N LEU A 93 -18.16 2.54 8.03
CA LEU A 93 -17.96 1.12 8.35
C LEU A 93 -17.67 0.30 7.09
N TYR A 94 -17.43 -1.00 7.27
CA TYR A 94 -17.07 -1.92 6.20
C TYR A 94 -18.04 -1.86 5.01
N ASP A 95 -19.35 -1.92 5.25
CA ASP A 95 -20.35 -1.88 4.17
C ASP A 95 -20.42 -0.54 3.44
N GLU A 96 -20.21 0.57 4.13
CA GLU A 96 -20.13 1.89 3.48
C GLU A 96 -18.88 2.00 2.61
N CYS A 97 -17.75 1.46 3.05
CA CYS A 97 -16.54 1.36 2.22
C CYS A 97 -16.80 0.51 0.98
N ARG A 98 -17.48 -0.64 1.12
CA ARG A 98 -17.82 -1.50 -0.02
C ARG A 98 -18.72 -0.80 -1.02
N LYS A 99 -19.74 -0.08 -0.56
CA LYS A 99 -20.60 0.73 -1.43
C LYS A 99 -19.81 1.83 -2.13
N PHE A 100 -18.95 2.55 -1.40
CA PHE A 100 -18.14 3.63 -1.94
C PHE A 100 -17.25 3.19 -3.11
N PHE A 101 -16.71 1.96 -3.07
CA PHE A 101 -15.86 1.37 -4.11
C PHE A 101 -16.59 0.45 -5.11
N ASP A 102 -17.93 0.46 -5.15
CA ASP A 102 -18.77 -0.45 -5.96
C ASP A 102 -18.46 -1.95 -5.76
N LEU A 103 -17.98 -2.34 -4.58
CA LEU A 103 -17.67 -3.73 -4.27
C LEU A 103 -18.93 -4.53 -3.94
N SER A 104 -19.96 -3.87 -3.40
CA SER A 104 -21.20 -4.52 -2.96
C SER A 104 -21.95 -5.23 -4.08
N GLU A 105 -21.87 -4.71 -5.30
CA GLU A 105 -22.53 -5.27 -6.48
C GLU A 105 -21.68 -6.35 -7.18
N LYS A 106 -20.36 -6.34 -6.94
CA LYS A 106 -19.39 -7.16 -7.68
C LYS A 106 -18.91 -8.37 -6.90
N ILE A 107 -18.80 -8.25 -5.57
CA ILE A 107 -18.14 -9.24 -4.71
C ILE A 107 -18.92 -9.39 -3.41
N ASN A 108 -19.10 -10.63 -2.97
CA ASN A 108 -19.74 -10.97 -1.71
C ASN A 108 -19.03 -10.32 -0.52
N GLU A 109 -19.81 -10.07 0.54
CA GLU A 109 -19.29 -9.61 1.83
C GLU A 109 -18.28 -10.62 2.40
N VAL A 110 -17.19 -10.12 2.99
CA VAL A 110 -16.27 -10.94 3.77
C VAL A 110 -16.67 -10.88 5.24
N LYS A 111 -17.06 -12.02 5.79
CA LYS A 111 -17.28 -12.20 7.23
C LYS A 111 -16.03 -12.84 7.82
N LEU A 112 -15.32 -12.10 8.67
CA LEU A 112 -14.10 -12.58 9.32
C LEU A 112 -14.46 -13.41 10.56
N GLU A 113 -13.94 -14.63 10.61
CA GLU A 113 -14.06 -15.53 11.76
C GLU A 113 -12.81 -15.49 12.62
N THR A 114 -12.82 -16.13 13.79
CA THR A 114 -11.66 -16.16 14.70
C THR A 114 -10.39 -16.68 14.02
N ALA A 115 -10.51 -17.69 13.14
CA ALA A 115 -9.38 -18.26 12.40
C ALA A 115 -8.73 -17.26 11.41
N ASP A 116 -9.49 -16.28 10.92
CA ASP A 116 -8.98 -15.24 10.02
C ASP A 116 -8.03 -14.26 10.73
N TRP A 117 -8.08 -14.17 12.06
CA TRP A 117 -7.23 -13.26 12.84
C TRP A 117 -5.85 -13.83 13.18
N THR A 118 -5.54 -15.05 12.71
CA THR A 118 -4.20 -15.62 12.79
C THR A 118 -3.21 -14.81 11.94
N LEU A 119 -1.96 -14.69 12.41
CA LEU A 119 -0.91 -13.94 11.71
C LEU A 119 -0.75 -14.38 10.25
N ASP A 120 -0.82 -15.68 10.01
CA ASP A 120 -0.68 -16.26 8.67
C ASP A 120 -1.84 -15.89 7.74
N SER A 121 -3.06 -15.76 8.27
CA SER A 121 -4.23 -15.39 7.48
C SER A 121 -4.23 -13.90 7.12
N TRP A 122 -4.38 -13.02 8.11
CA TRP A 122 -4.46 -11.57 7.82
C TRP A 122 -3.18 -11.05 7.18
N GLY A 123 -2.01 -11.56 7.59
CA GLY A 123 -0.72 -11.17 7.03
C GLY A 123 -0.64 -11.44 5.54
N LYS A 124 -1.08 -12.61 5.08
CA LYS A 124 -1.14 -12.95 3.65
C LYS A 124 -2.06 -11.99 2.88
N HIS A 125 -3.21 -11.65 3.43
CA HIS A 125 -4.14 -10.72 2.78
C HIS A 125 -3.58 -9.31 2.67
N TYR A 126 -2.89 -8.82 3.71
CA TYR A 126 -2.24 -7.52 3.70
C TYR A 126 -1.12 -7.47 2.65
N TRP A 127 -0.29 -8.52 2.57
CA TRP A 127 0.76 -8.59 1.55
C TRP A 127 0.21 -8.68 0.14
N ASN A 128 -0.83 -9.48 -0.11
CA ASN A 128 -1.46 -9.55 -1.43
C ASN A 128 -2.01 -8.19 -1.86
N PHE A 129 -2.68 -7.48 -0.95
CA PHE A 129 -3.16 -6.12 -1.21
C PHE A 129 -2.00 -5.17 -1.54
N LEU A 130 -0.97 -5.14 -0.70
CA LEU A 130 0.19 -4.24 -0.88
C LEU A 130 0.95 -4.51 -2.19
N HIS A 131 1.19 -5.77 -2.52
CA HIS A 131 1.89 -6.14 -3.77
C HIS A 131 1.04 -5.78 -4.99
N ALA A 132 -0.25 -6.14 -5.00
CA ALA A 132 -1.15 -5.76 -6.07
C ALA A 132 -1.23 -4.22 -6.25
N LEU A 133 -1.33 -3.48 -5.14
CA LEU A 133 -1.31 -2.02 -5.16
C LEU A 133 -0.02 -1.48 -5.77
N SER A 134 1.14 -1.98 -5.33
CA SER A 134 2.44 -1.54 -5.84
C SER A 134 2.59 -1.77 -7.34
N ILE A 135 2.11 -2.91 -7.83
CA ILE A 135 2.17 -3.26 -9.25
C ILE A 135 1.29 -2.32 -10.07
N LEU A 136 0.06 -2.07 -9.62
CA LEU A 136 -0.87 -1.16 -10.32
C LEU A 136 -0.37 0.29 -10.31
N VAL A 137 0.23 0.75 -9.19
CA VAL A 137 0.87 2.08 -9.12
C VAL A 137 2.05 2.17 -10.09
N GLN A 138 2.92 1.15 -10.12
CA GLN A 138 4.07 1.14 -11.02
C GLN A 138 3.64 1.11 -12.50
N TYR A 139 2.61 0.34 -12.81
CA TYR A 139 2.00 0.31 -14.15
C TYR A 139 1.46 1.70 -14.53
N CYS A 140 0.70 2.37 -13.66
CA CYS A 140 0.20 3.72 -13.92
C CYS A 140 1.34 4.73 -14.10
N TYR A 141 2.39 4.65 -13.28
CA TYR A 141 3.56 5.51 -13.42
C TYR A 141 4.26 5.33 -14.78
N GLN A 142 4.51 4.09 -15.20
CA GLN A 142 5.21 3.83 -16.46
C GLN A 142 4.38 4.09 -17.72
N THR A 143 3.05 4.06 -17.62
CA THR A 143 2.14 4.28 -18.77
C THR A 143 1.62 5.71 -18.88
N LYS A 144 1.44 6.41 -17.75
CA LYS A 144 0.83 7.74 -17.68
C LYS A 144 1.74 8.81 -17.09
N CYS A 145 2.94 8.45 -16.63
CA CYS A 145 3.87 9.35 -15.92
C CYS A 145 3.29 9.99 -14.65
N ASP A 146 2.38 9.29 -13.97
CA ASP A 146 1.78 9.78 -12.72
C ASP A 146 2.71 9.54 -11.51
N GLU A 147 3.56 10.54 -11.24
CA GLU A 147 4.48 10.51 -10.09
C GLU A 147 3.79 10.68 -8.74
N LEU A 148 2.57 11.23 -8.71
CA LEU A 148 1.85 11.56 -7.48
C LEU A 148 1.44 10.29 -6.72
N LEU A 149 1.11 9.21 -7.44
CA LEU A 149 0.78 7.92 -6.85
C LEU A 149 1.89 7.38 -5.94
N HIS A 150 3.16 7.59 -6.30
CA HIS A 150 4.28 7.18 -5.44
C HIS A 150 4.32 7.97 -4.13
N ASN A 151 3.99 9.26 -4.17
CA ASN A 151 3.93 10.09 -2.96
C ASN A 151 2.78 9.62 -2.05
N TYR A 152 1.64 9.27 -2.64
CA TYR A 152 0.53 8.71 -1.86
C TYR A 152 0.88 7.36 -1.25
N VAL A 153 1.51 6.44 -1.99
CA VAL A 153 1.96 5.17 -1.40
C VAL A 153 2.98 5.41 -0.30
N ALA A 154 3.94 6.33 -0.50
CA ALA A 154 4.91 6.68 0.52
C ALA A 154 4.26 7.21 1.82
N ALA A 155 3.20 8.03 1.70
CA ALA A 155 2.42 8.53 2.83
C ALA A 155 1.58 7.44 3.50
N LEU A 156 1.02 6.51 2.73
CA LEU A 156 0.30 5.33 3.23
C LEU A 156 1.22 4.43 4.05
N ILE A 157 2.40 4.12 3.50
CA ILE A 157 3.42 3.28 4.14
C ILE A 157 3.96 3.96 5.40
N LEU A 158 4.08 5.29 5.44
CA LEU A 158 4.54 5.99 6.64
C LEU A 158 3.70 5.69 7.90
N ASN A 159 2.38 5.49 7.74
CA ASN A 159 1.42 5.29 8.82
C ASN A 159 0.78 3.89 8.80
N PHE A 160 1.41 2.92 8.14
CA PHE A 160 0.84 1.58 7.98
C PHE A 160 0.71 0.82 9.30
N ASP A 161 1.46 1.19 10.33
CA ASP A 161 1.33 0.61 11.67
C ASP A 161 -0.06 0.84 12.29
N LEU A 162 -0.77 1.91 11.92
CA LEU A 162 -2.09 2.22 12.47
C LEU A 162 -3.14 1.14 12.17
N ILE A 163 -2.93 0.33 11.13
CA ILE A 163 -3.86 -0.70 10.70
C ILE A 163 -3.39 -2.13 10.95
N LEU A 164 -2.19 -2.34 11.48
CA LEU A 164 -1.75 -3.70 11.78
C LEU A 164 -2.49 -4.20 13.05
N PRO A 165 -3.17 -5.36 12.98
CA PRO A 165 -3.96 -5.86 14.11
C PRO A 165 -3.10 -6.47 15.23
N CYS A 166 -1.82 -6.72 14.97
CA CYS A 166 -0.87 -7.28 15.94
C CYS A 166 0.04 -6.19 16.52
N ASN A 167 0.01 -6.02 17.86
CA ASN A 167 0.88 -5.08 18.58
C ASN A 167 2.36 -5.26 18.27
N THR A 168 2.85 -6.50 18.32
CA THR A 168 4.25 -6.80 18.03
C THR A 168 4.61 -6.43 16.59
N CYS A 169 3.71 -6.66 15.63
CA CYS A 169 3.91 -6.24 14.25
C CYS A 169 3.94 -4.70 14.12
N ARG A 170 3.08 -3.97 14.84
CA ARG A 170 3.09 -2.49 14.89
C ARG A 170 4.43 -1.95 15.36
N GLU A 171 4.89 -2.43 16.51
CA GLU A 171 6.16 -1.96 17.09
C GLU A 171 7.35 -2.35 16.22
N ASN A 172 7.37 -3.57 15.69
CA ASN A 172 8.40 -3.99 14.73
C ASN A 172 8.40 -3.12 13.47
N TYR A 173 7.23 -2.74 12.96
CA TYR A 173 7.10 -1.84 11.81
C TYR A 173 7.69 -0.46 12.09
N LYS A 174 7.32 0.16 13.23
CA LYS A 174 7.85 1.45 13.67
C LYS A 174 9.38 1.43 13.81
N LEU A 175 9.93 0.35 14.39
CA LEU A 175 11.38 0.17 14.55
C LEU A 175 12.14 0.12 13.22
N LYS A 176 11.49 -0.26 12.11
CA LYS A 176 12.08 -0.18 10.78
C LYS A 176 12.22 1.26 10.27
N LYS A 177 11.74 2.28 10.98
CA LYS A 177 11.82 3.71 10.59
C LYS A 177 11.24 3.93 9.18
N PRO A 178 9.92 3.72 8.99
CA PRO A 178 9.28 3.67 7.68
C PRO A 178 9.56 4.90 6.80
N LEU A 179 9.68 6.10 7.39
CA LEU A 179 10.08 7.30 6.64
C LEU A 179 11.40 7.09 5.86
N ILE A 180 12.46 6.72 6.57
CA ILE A 180 13.82 6.63 6.01
C ILE A 180 14.01 5.39 5.15
N ASN A 181 13.40 4.27 5.57
CA ASN A 181 13.67 2.96 4.98
C ASN A 181 12.61 2.50 3.98
N LEU A 182 11.48 3.19 3.87
CA LEU A 182 10.40 2.83 2.93
C LEU A 182 9.89 4.05 2.16
N SER A 183 9.35 5.07 2.82
CA SER A 183 8.70 6.22 2.17
C SER A 183 9.66 7.02 1.29
N LEU A 184 10.82 7.44 1.82
CA LEU A 184 11.84 8.13 1.02
C LEU A 184 12.36 7.27 -0.15
N PRO A 185 12.69 5.98 0.04
CA PRO A 185 12.99 5.08 -1.08
C PRO A 185 11.89 5.07 -2.15
N ILE A 186 10.61 4.91 -1.80
CA ILE A 186 9.49 4.92 -2.77
C ILE A 186 9.45 6.22 -3.56
N ILE A 187 9.61 7.37 -2.88
CA ILE A 187 9.60 8.69 -3.53
C ILE A 187 10.77 8.87 -4.49
N TYR A 188 11.97 8.46 -4.09
CA TYR A 188 13.19 8.74 -4.84
C TYR A 188 13.53 7.72 -5.92
N SER A 189 13.26 6.42 -5.67
CA SER A 189 13.48 5.37 -6.65
C SER A 189 12.35 5.28 -7.66
N LYS A 190 11.14 5.73 -7.31
CA LYS A 190 9.91 5.51 -8.10
C LYS A 190 9.73 4.04 -8.50
N ASP A 191 10.11 3.15 -7.58
CA ASP A 191 10.06 1.70 -7.72
C ASP A 191 9.41 1.09 -6.48
N VAL A 192 8.09 1.26 -6.41
CA VAL A 192 7.30 0.80 -5.27
C VAL A 192 7.27 -0.72 -5.16
N ILE A 193 7.31 -1.44 -6.29
CA ILE A 193 7.34 -2.91 -6.34
C ILE A 193 8.56 -3.41 -5.58
N PHE A 194 9.76 -2.93 -5.94
CA PHE A 194 10.98 -3.43 -5.35
C PHE A 194 11.12 -3.06 -3.87
N VAL A 195 10.67 -1.87 -3.46
CA VAL A 195 10.71 -1.46 -2.06
C VAL A 195 9.82 -2.35 -1.19
N LEU A 196 8.57 -2.63 -1.61
CA LEU A 196 7.68 -3.50 -0.85
C LEU A 196 8.10 -4.97 -0.90
N TYR A 197 8.62 -5.45 -2.03
CA TYR A 197 9.23 -6.78 -2.13
C TYR A 197 10.37 -6.96 -1.11
N ASN A 198 11.29 -5.99 -1.02
CA ASN A 198 12.39 -6.04 -0.06
C ASN A 198 11.91 -5.98 1.38
N LEU A 199 10.90 -5.15 1.68
CA LEU A 199 10.31 -5.11 3.02
C LEU A 199 9.73 -6.49 3.40
N HIS A 200 8.95 -7.10 2.51
CA HIS A 200 8.34 -8.41 2.76
C HIS A 200 9.41 -9.48 2.99
N ASN A 201 10.46 -9.51 2.16
CA ASN A 201 11.57 -10.44 2.33
C ASN A 201 12.39 -10.20 3.61
N ASN A 202 12.60 -8.95 4.01
CA ASN A 202 13.26 -8.65 5.29
C ASN A 202 12.47 -9.22 6.47
N ILE A 203 11.13 -9.17 6.41
CA ILE A 203 10.25 -9.75 7.43
C ILE A 203 10.33 -11.28 7.39
N ARG A 204 10.31 -11.90 6.20
CA ARG A 204 10.50 -13.35 6.03
C ARG A 204 11.79 -13.83 6.69
N VAL A 205 12.92 -13.20 6.37
CA VAL A 205 14.23 -13.55 6.93
C VAL A 205 14.27 -13.34 8.44
N THR A 206 13.68 -12.25 8.95
CA THR A 206 13.57 -12.01 10.40
C THR A 206 12.79 -13.14 11.11
N ASN A 207 11.84 -13.76 10.42
CA ASN A 207 11.04 -14.88 10.93
C ASN A 207 11.66 -16.25 10.63
N GLY A 208 12.94 -16.31 10.19
CA GLY A 208 13.64 -17.56 9.89
C GLY A 208 13.23 -18.23 8.58
N LEU A 209 12.49 -17.54 7.70
CA LEU A 209 12.12 -18.04 6.38
C LEU A 209 13.16 -17.62 5.34
N GLU A 210 13.33 -18.44 4.30
CA GLU A 210 14.18 -18.11 3.17
C GLU A 210 13.66 -16.92 2.37
N LYS A 211 14.60 -16.14 1.83
CA LYS A 211 14.32 -15.04 0.92
C LYS A 211 13.65 -15.60 -0.34
N PHE A 212 12.50 -15.05 -0.70
CA PHE A 212 11.83 -15.38 -1.96
C PHE A 212 12.52 -14.67 -3.12
N PRO A 213 13.05 -15.38 -4.14
CA PRO A 213 13.82 -14.76 -5.22
C PRO A 213 13.00 -13.72 -6.01
N PHE A 214 13.67 -12.64 -6.47
CA PHE A 214 12.96 -11.50 -7.07
C PHE A 214 12.40 -11.84 -8.45
N ASP A 215 13.15 -12.59 -9.25
CA ASP A 215 12.70 -13.17 -10.52
C ASP A 215 11.46 -14.06 -10.33
N GLN A 216 11.45 -14.92 -9.31
CA GLN A 216 10.28 -15.75 -8.99
C GLN A 216 9.08 -14.91 -8.54
N PHE A 217 9.32 -13.84 -7.78
CA PHE A 217 8.29 -12.87 -7.45
C PHE A 217 7.69 -12.23 -8.70
N LEU A 218 8.51 -11.67 -9.59
CA LEU A 218 8.03 -11.05 -10.83
C LEU A 218 7.27 -12.06 -11.70
N ASN A 219 7.79 -13.29 -11.84
CA ASN A 219 7.13 -14.37 -12.58
C ASN A 219 5.76 -14.73 -11.99
N SER A 220 5.62 -14.75 -10.66
CA SER A 220 4.34 -15.05 -10.00
C SER A 220 3.25 -14.01 -10.26
N TRP A 221 3.63 -12.80 -10.68
CA TRP A 221 2.73 -11.72 -11.07
C TRP A 221 2.71 -11.47 -12.60
N ASN A 222 3.36 -12.33 -13.39
CA ASN A 222 3.56 -12.18 -14.83
C ASN A 222 4.16 -10.83 -15.25
N ILE A 223 5.15 -10.36 -14.48
CA ILE A 223 5.90 -9.12 -14.74
C ILE A 223 7.29 -9.50 -15.27
N LYS A 224 7.78 -8.77 -16.27
CA LYS A 224 9.15 -8.93 -16.77
C LYS A 224 10.01 -7.76 -16.33
N LEU A 225 11.23 -8.04 -15.87
CA LEU A 225 12.23 -7.00 -15.67
C LEU A 225 12.83 -6.60 -17.02
N LEU A 226 12.78 -5.31 -17.35
CA LEU A 226 13.36 -4.78 -18.59
C LEU A 226 14.78 -4.23 -18.36
N ASP A 227 14.94 -3.45 -17.29
CA ASP A 227 16.18 -2.76 -16.99
C ASP A 227 16.28 -2.45 -15.49
N ALA A 228 17.49 -2.17 -15.02
CA ALA A 228 17.77 -1.75 -13.66
C ALA A 228 18.85 -0.67 -13.67
N GLU A 229 18.51 0.53 -13.22
CA GLU A 229 19.46 1.63 -13.09
C GLU A 229 19.79 1.90 -11.63
N THR A 230 20.97 2.46 -11.39
CA THR A 230 21.41 2.89 -10.05
C THR A 230 21.37 4.40 -9.97
N LYS A 231 20.60 4.94 -9.02
CA LYS A 231 20.43 6.39 -8.82
C LYS A 231 20.92 6.79 -7.43
N THR A 232 21.89 7.69 -7.37
CA THR A 232 22.35 8.27 -6.10
C THR A 232 21.63 9.58 -5.84
N VAL A 233 20.94 9.67 -4.71
CA VAL A 233 20.28 10.89 -4.25
C VAL A 233 21.08 11.49 -3.12
N ASN A 234 21.38 12.79 -3.25
CA ASN A 234 22.05 13.57 -2.22
C ASN A 234 21.08 14.66 -1.75
N ALA A 235 20.38 14.37 -0.66
CA ALA A 235 19.45 15.32 -0.05
C ALA A 235 20.11 15.95 1.18
N ARG A 236 20.43 17.23 1.06
CA ARG A 236 21.06 18.02 2.14
C ARG A 236 20.07 18.59 3.17
N TYR A 237 18.75 18.48 2.95
CA TYR A 237 17.75 19.26 3.71
C TYR A 237 16.51 18.47 4.20
N LEU A 238 16.54 17.14 4.30
CA LEU A 238 15.32 16.36 4.59
C LEU A 238 15.02 16.11 6.08
N LEU A 239 15.91 16.47 7.00
CA LEU A 239 15.83 16.04 8.41
C LEU A 239 16.04 17.18 9.41
N GLU A 240 15.66 18.40 9.04
CA GLU A 240 15.47 19.50 10.00
C GLU A 240 13.99 19.58 10.42
#